data_AF-A0A2E7U5G5-F1
#
_entry.id   AF-A0A2E7U5G5-F1
#
_cell.length_a   1.000
_cell.length_b   1.000
_cell.length_c   1.000
_cell.angle_alpha   90.00
_cell.angle_beta   90.00
_cell.angle_gamma   90.00
#
_symmetry.space_group_name_H-M   'P 1'
#
loop_
_entity.id
_entity.type
_entity.pdbx_description
1 polymer ?
#
loop_
_entity_poly.entity_id
_entity_poly.type
_entity_poly.pdbx_seq_one_letter_code
_entity_poly.pdbx_strand_id
1 'polypeptide(L)'
;MCKLFGVTSTIGWERKTLQATLNAAQAAFGQSEKDGFGFAVRTSRGIYSEKYTSPKSFLGIGSGRKGLANFASIRSGVDYDTETKGKLSKLTGGLIVHGRTSTNAGGILNTHPFIRKGWALAHNGIVDY
;
A
#
# COMPACT_ATOMS: atom_id res chain seq x y z
N MET A 1 -17.06 3.59 -4.16
CA MET A 1 -16.03 4.42 -4.82
C MET A 1 -14.77 4.34 -3.98
N CYS A 2 -13.59 4.41 -4.59
CA CYS A 2 -12.33 4.34 -3.85
C CYS A 2 -12.17 5.56 -2.93
N LYS A 3 -11.23 5.47 -1.98
CA LYS A 3 -10.83 6.60 -1.12
C LYS A 3 -9.32 6.80 -1.17
N LEU A 4 -8.94 8.07 -1.07
CA LEU A 4 -7.55 8.53 -1.13
C LEU A 4 -7.25 9.37 0.09
N PHE A 5 -6.05 9.18 0.63
CA PHE A 5 -5.47 10.05 1.65
C PHE A 5 -4.02 10.32 1.28
N GLY A 6 -3.57 11.55 1.47
CA GLY A 6 -2.21 11.97 1.16
C GLY A 6 -1.65 12.93 2.19
N VAL A 7 -0.33 12.84 2.39
CA VAL A 7 0.45 13.77 3.21
C VAL A 7 1.60 14.28 2.36
N THR A 8 1.80 15.59 2.32
CA THR A 8 2.84 16.22 1.48
C THR A 8 4.24 16.05 2.05
N SER A 9 4.38 15.93 3.38
CA SER A 9 5.66 15.67 4.05
C SER A 9 5.49 14.79 5.29
N THR A 10 6.29 13.74 5.35
CA THR A 10 6.47 12.88 6.54
C THR A 10 7.89 13.04 7.10
N ILE A 11 8.58 14.15 6.82
CA ILE A 11 9.90 14.42 7.39
C ILE A 11 9.76 14.56 8.92
N GLY A 12 10.64 13.88 9.66
CA GLY A 12 10.59 13.84 11.12
C GLY A 12 9.60 12.81 11.70
N TRP A 13 8.80 12.15 10.86
CA TRP A 13 7.96 11.06 11.33
C TRP A 13 8.80 9.82 11.66
N GLU A 14 8.47 9.21 12.80
CA GLU A 14 8.96 7.88 13.14
C GLU A 14 8.10 6.80 12.49
N ARG A 15 8.63 5.57 12.46
CA ARG A 15 7.88 4.39 11.99
C ARG A 15 6.56 4.20 12.75
N LYS A 16 6.51 4.51 14.04
CA LYS A 16 5.29 4.42 14.87
C LYS A 16 4.21 5.38 14.40
N THR A 17 4.57 6.62 14.06
CA THR A 17 3.63 7.62 13.52
C THR A 17 3.09 7.16 12.17
N LEU A 18 3.96 6.72 11.26
CA LEU A 18 3.54 6.17 9.97
C LEU A 18 2.59 4.98 10.17
N GLN A 19 2.91 4.06 11.08
CA GLN A 19 2.07 2.90 11.39
C GLN A 19 0.68 3.32 11.91
N ALA A 20 0.63 4.26 12.85
CA ALA A 20 -0.62 4.76 13.41
C ALA A 20 -1.49 5.43 12.33
N THR A 21 -0.88 6.26 11.46
CA THR A 21 -1.57 6.89 10.33
C THR A 21 -2.15 5.85 9.37
N LEU A 22 -1.37 4.82 9.01
CA LEU A 22 -1.83 3.77 8.11
C LEU A 22 -2.95 2.93 8.74
N ASN A 23 -2.88 2.63 10.05
CA ASN A 23 -3.94 1.94 10.77
C ASN A 23 -5.23 2.76 10.78
N ALA A 24 -5.14 4.07 11.01
CA ALA A 24 -6.31 4.97 10.97
C ALA A 24 -6.92 5.03 9.56
N ALA A 25 -6.09 5.14 8.52
CA ALA A 25 -6.55 5.12 7.13
C ALA A 25 -7.21 3.77 6.79
N GLN A 26 -6.60 2.65 7.21
CA GLN A 26 -7.18 1.32 7.02
C GLN A 26 -8.53 1.17 7.76
N ALA A 27 -8.66 1.70 8.98
CA ALA A 27 -9.91 1.63 9.72
C ALA A 27 -11.01 2.49 9.07
N ALA A 28 -10.64 3.65 8.52
CA ALA A 28 -11.57 4.54 7.83
C ALA A 28 -12.00 4.01 6.44
N PHE A 29 -11.09 3.35 5.72
CA PHE A 29 -11.35 2.82 4.36
C PHE A 29 -11.88 1.38 4.41
N GLY A 30 -11.45 0.57 5.36
CA GLY A 30 -11.79 -0.86 5.43
C GLY A 30 -13.29 -1.15 5.58
N GLN A 31 -14.09 -0.16 5.97
CA GLN A 31 -15.54 -0.27 6.09
C GLN A 31 -16.24 -0.34 4.72
N SER A 32 -15.72 0.38 3.72
CA SER A 32 -16.37 0.55 2.40
C SER A 32 -15.50 0.09 1.21
N GLU A 33 -14.18 0.14 1.34
CA GLU A 33 -13.22 -0.15 0.26
C GLU A 33 -12.64 -1.58 0.40
N LYS A 34 -13.45 -2.61 0.12
CA LYS A 34 -13.15 -4.01 0.47
C LYS A 34 -12.17 -4.73 -0.47
N ASP A 35 -11.88 -4.19 -1.65
CA ASP A 35 -11.19 -4.89 -2.74
C ASP A 35 -9.70 -4.56 -2.85
N GLY A 36 -9.18 -3.81 -1.88
CA GLY A 36 -7.75 -3.59 -1.74
C GLY A 36 -7.40 -2.42 -0.86
N PHE A 37 -6.18 -2.45 -0.36
CA PHE A 37 -5.59 -1.36 0.41
C PHE A 37 -4.12 -1.25 0.04
N GLY A 38 -3.59 -0.03 -0.05
CA GLY A 38 -2.19 0.14 -0.30
C GLY A 38 -1.70 1.53 0.05
N PHE A 39 -0.39 1.64 0.20
CA PHE A 39 0.26 2.91 0.46
C PHE A 39 1.64 2.97 -0.19
N ALA A 40 2.13 4.18 -0.42
CA ALA A 40 3.48 4.46 -0.85
C ALA A 40 4.00 5.69 -0.12
N VAL A 41 5.23 5.61 0.39
CA VAL A 41 5.89 6.70 1.12
C VAL A 41 7.29 6.92 0.58
N ARG A 42 7.70 8.19 0.46
CA ARG A 42 9.05 8.56 0.06
C ARG A 42 10.03 8.41 1.22
N THR A 43 11.08 7.64 0.98
CA THR A 43 12.17 7.40 1.92
C THR A 43 13.51 7.83 1.33
N SER A 44 14.54 7.88 2.17
CA SER A 44 15.91 8.14 1.75
C SER A 44 16.49 7.09 0.77
N ARG A 45 15.83 5.93 0.62
CA ARG A 45 16.23 4.85 -0.31
C ARG A 45 15.27 4.69 -1.51
N GLY A 46 14.43 5.68 -1.77
CA GLY A 46 13.44 5.66 -2.84
C GLY A 46 12.01 5.59 -2.32
N ILE A 47 11.13 4.87 -3.02
CA ILE A 47 9.76 4.68 -2.55
C ILE A 47 9.68 3.33 -1.82
N TYR A 48 9.07 3.37 -0.65
CA TYR A 48 8.59 2.16 0.03
C TYR A 48 7.08 2.05 -0.15
N SER A 49 6.59 0.87 -0.49
CA SER A 49 5.15 0.65 -0.65
C SER A 49 4.73 -0.75 -0.30
N GLU A 50 3.48 -0.87 0.13
CA GLU A 50 2.80 -2.14 0.26
C GLU A 50 1.40 -2.05 -0.34
N LYS A 51 0.96 -3.16 -0.92
CA LYS A 51 -0.37 -3.36 -1.44
C LYS A 51 -0.95 -4.63 -0.87
N TYR A 52 -2.26 -4.65 -0.77
CA TYR A 52 -3.06 -5.75 -0.25
C TYR A 52 -4.33 -5.92 -1.09
N THR A 53 -4.77 -7.15 -1.33
CA THR A 53 -6.04 -7.43 -2.03
C THR A 53 -7.26 -7.20 -1.15
N SER A 54 -7.07 -7.06 0.16
CA SER A 54 -8.10 -6.66 1.12
C SER A 54 -7.51 -5.74 2.19
N PRO A 55 -8.24 -4.70 2.66
CA PRO A 55 -7.83 -3.93 3.82
C PRO A 55 -7.61 -4.77 5.07
N LYS A 56 -8.33 -5.90 5.22
CA LYS A 56 -8.21 -6.78 6.39
C LYS A 56 -6.85 -7.49 6.46
N SER A 57 -6.18 -7.65 5.31
CA SER A 57 -4.84 -8.25 5.24
C SER A 57 -3.73 -7.31 5.73
N PHE A 58 -4.01 -6.01 5.86
CA PHE A 58 -3.05 -5.07 6.44
C PHE A 58 -2.99 -5.23 7.96
N LEU A 59 -1.99 -5.98 8.42
CA LEU A 59 -1.69 -6.18 9.85
C LEU A 59 -0.57 -5.24 10.35
N GLY A 60 -0.18 -4.29 9.52
CA GLY A 60 0.87 -3.33 9.78
C GLY A 60 2.04 -3.42 8.82
N ILE A 61 2.90 -2.40 8.88
CA ILE A 61 3.98 -2.19 7.93
C ILE A 61 4.92 -3.40 7.94
N GLY A 62 5.09 -4.03 6.78
CA GLY A 62 6.01 -5.14 6.53
C GLY A 62 5.47 -6.49 6.97
N SER A 63 4.18 -6.61 7.32
CA SER A 63 3.55 -7.90 7.65
C SER A 63 3.65 -8.88 6.48
N GLY A 64 3.36 -8.42 5.26
CA GLY A 64 3.42 -9.26 4.06
C GLY A 64 4.81 -9.86 3.80
N ARG A 65 5.86 -9.06 4.00
CA ARG A 65 7.26 -9.52 3.83
C ARG A 65 7.66 -10.58 4.85
N LYS A 66 7.14 -10.52 6.09
CA LYS A 66 7.40 -11.52 7.13
C LYS A 66 6.73 -12.85 6.79
N GLY A 67 5.48 -12.83 6.32
CA GLY A 67 4.77 -14.04 5.89
C GLY A 67 5.45 -14.72 4.70
N LEU A 68 5.85 -13.92 3.70
CA LEU A 68 6.57 -14.38 2.50
C LEU A 68 7.90 -15.09 2.82
N ALA A 69 8.62 -14.67 3.87
CA ALA A 69 9.91 -15.24 4.22
C ALA A 69 9.80 -16.74 4.58
N ASN A 70 8.66 -17.17 5.13
CA ASN A 70 8.41 -18.56 5.51
C ASN A 70 8.20 -19.49 4.30
N PHE A 71 7.98 -18.93 3.12
CA PHE A 71 7.66 -19.67 1.88
C PHE A 71 8.70 -19.44 0.77
N ALA A 72 9.90 -18.96 1.14
CA ALA A 72 10.92 -18.56 0.17
C ALA A 72 11.29 -19.66 -0.84
N SER A 73 11.24 -20.93 -0.45
CA SER A 73 11.55 -22.09 -1.30
C SER A 73 10.47 -22.43 -2.34
N ILE A 74 9.23 -21.98 -2.15
CA ILE A 74 8.08 -22.28 -3.03
C ILE A 74 7.40 -21.04 -3.58
N ARG A 75 8.11 -19.90 -3.55
CA ARG A 75 7.54 -18.58 -3.84
C ARG A 75 6.89 -18.45 -5.21
N SER A 76 7.31 -19.24 -6.20
CA SER A 76 6.71 -19.28 -7.54
C SER A 76 5.35 -19.99 -7.60
N GLY A 77 5.03 -20.81 -6.60
CA GLY A 77 3.79 -21.60 -6.53
C GLY A 77 2.78 -21.08 -5.50
N VAL A 78 3.06 -19.96 -4.83
CA VAL A 78 2.18 -19.39 -3.81
C VAL A 78 1.67 -18.04 -4.30
N ASP A 79 0.35 -17.91 -4.40
CA ASP A 79 -0.31 -16.62 -4.64
C ASP A 79 -0.39 -15.84 -3.32
N TYR A 80 -0.03 -14.56 -3.35
CA TYR A 80 0.01 -13.71 -2.16
C TYR A 80 -0.96 -12.56 -2.30
N ASP A 81 -1.71 -12.34 -1.23
CA ASP A 81 -2.63 -11.22 -1.09
C ASP A 81 -1.91 -9.88 -0.87
N THR A 82 -0.58 -9.85 -0.98
CA THR A 82 0.27 -8.70 -0.68
C THR A 82 1.45 -8.54 -1.64
N GLU A 83 1.79 -7.29 -1.96
CA GLU A 83 3.03 -6.93 -2.67
C GLU A 83 3.77 -5.87 -1.86
N THR A 84 5.06 -6.06 -1.61
CA THR A 84 5.95 -5.07 -0.99
C THR A 84 7.03 -4.64 -1.97
N LYS A 85 7.26 -3.33 -2.12
CA LYS A 85 8.37 -2.77 -2.92
C LYS A 85 9.23 -1.83 -2.08
N GLY A 86 10.53 -1.87 -2.36
CA GLY A 86 11.54 -1.04 -1.70
C GLY A 86 11.91 -1.52 -0.28
N LYS A 87 12.68 -0.69 0.41
CA LYS A 87 13.06 -0.89 1.82
C LYS A 87 12.66 0.33 2.61
N LEU A 88 11.91 0.13 3.69
CA LEU A 88 11.58 1.22 4.60
C LEU A 88 12.88 1.73 5.25
N SER A 89 13.10 3.04 5.13
CA SER A 89 14.22 3.78 5.73
C SER A 89 13.71 5.14 6.21
N LYS A 90 14.62 6.05 6.58
CA LYS A 90 14.28 7.42 6.99
C LYS A 90 13.29 8.04 6.00
N LEU A 91 12.19 8.58 6.52
CA LEU A 91 11.13 9.19 5.72
C LEU A 91 11.56 10.59 5.28
N THR A 92 11.35 10.93 4.00
CA THR A 92 11.92 12.15 3.39
C THR A 92 10.97 12.91 2.47
N GLY A 93 9.69 12.55 2.40
CA GLY A 93 8.75 13.22 1.50
C GLY A 93 7.32 12.81 1.74
N GLY A 94 6.52 12.75 0.67
CA GLY A 94 5.09 12.48 0.77
C GLY A 94 4.72 11.02 1.04
N LEU A 95 3.48 10.86 1.50
CA LEU A 95 2.76 9.60 1.67
C LEU A 95 1.47 9.67 0.85
N ILE A 96 1.13 8.57 0.16
CA ILE A 96 -0.19 8.35 -0.42
C ILE A 96 -0.74 7.02 0.06
N VAL A 97 -2.05 6.98 0.34
CA VAL A 97 -2.80 5.81 0.79
C VAL A 97 -4.06 5.69 -0.05
N HIS A 98 -4.42 4.47 -0.42
CA HIS A 98 -5.56 4.19 -1.26
C HIS A 98 -6.33 2.97 -0.76
N GLY A 99 -7.63 3.15 -0.53
CA GLY A 99 -8.60 2.07 -0.38
C GLY A 99 -9.34 1.83 -1.70
N ARG A 100 -9.42 0.57 -2.14
CA ARG A 100 -10.05 0.18 -3.42
C ARG A 100 -11.46 -0.39 -3.22
N THR A 101 -12.41 0.12 -3.99
CA THR A 101 -13.64 -0.61 -4.35
C THR A 101 -13.55 -0.86 -5.86
N SER A 102 -13.57 -2.11 -6.28
CA SER A 102 -13.39 -2.48 -7.68
C SER A 102 -14.70 -2.49 -8.44
N THR A 103 -14.71 -1.91 -9.63
CA THR A 103 -15.76 -2.10 -10.65
C THR A 103 -15.37 -3.17 -11.69
N ASN A 104 -14.14 -3.70 -11.59
CA ASN A 104 -13.50 -4.62 -12.56
C ASN A 104 -12.91 -5.84 -11.83
N ALA A 105 -12.16 -6.71 -12.53
CA ALA A 105 -11.44 -7.83 -11.92
C ALA A 105 -10.52 -7.39 -10.76
N GLY A 106 -10.69 -8.04 -9.61
CA GLY A 106 -9.85 -7.87 -8.42
C GLY A 106 -8.41 -8.34 -8.64
N GLY A 107 -7.52 -8.07 -7.69
CA GLY A 107 -6.15 -8.59 -7.71
C GLY A 107 -5.07 -7.56 -7.41
N ILE A 108 -3.92 -8.07 -6.95
CA ILE A 108 -2.83 -7.26 -6.38
C ILE A 108 -2.17 -6.33 -7.41
N LEU A 109 -2.18 -6.73 -8.68
CA LEU A 109 -1.66 -5.92 -9.79
C LEU A 109 -2.50 -4.66 -10.02
N ASN A 110 -3.81 -4.73 -9.75
CA ASN A 110 -4.76 -3.64 -9.92
C ASN A 110 -4.97 -2.82 -8.63
N THR A 111 -4.34 -3.22 -7.52
CA THR A 111 -4.34 -2.43 -6.28
C THR A 111 -3.36 -1.26 -6.43
N HIS A 112 -3.81 -0.07 -6.03
CA HIS A 112 -2.98 1.13 -5.96
C HIS A 112 -2.21 1.19 -4.64
N PRO A 113 -1.07 1.92 -4.56
CA PRO A 113 -0.51 2.78 -5.61
C PRO A 113 0.30 2.06 -6.70
N PHE A 114 0.31 2.64 -7.91
CA PHE A 114 1.24 2.28 -8.97
C PHE A 114 2.56 3.02 -8.82
N ILE A 115 3.68 2.32 -9.09
CA ILE A 115 5.02 2.88 -8.91
C ILE A 115 5.83 2.72 -10.18
N ARG A 116 6.38 3.83 -10.67
CA ARG A 116 7.26 3.85 -11.85
C ARG A 116 8.24 5.00 -11.75
N LYS A 117 9.52 4.74 -12.05
CA LYS A 117 10.59 5.77 -12.16
C LYS A 117 10.61 6.79 -11.00
N GLY A 118 10.48 6.31 -9.76
CA GLY A 118 10.54 7.18 -8.57
C GLY A 118 9.25 7.95 -8.26
N TRP A 119 8.17 7.73 -9.02
CA TRP A 119 6.83 8.25 -8.76
C TRP A 119 5.93 7.16 -8.20
N ALA A 120 5.02 7.56 -7.31
CA ALA A 120 3.89 6.76 -6.88
C ALA A 120 2.60 7.51 -7.24
N LEU A 121 1.63 6.80 -7.81
CA LEU A 121 0.35 7.37 -8.24
C LEU A 121 -0.80 6.50 -7.74
N ALA A 122 -1.83 7.16 -7.24
CA ALA A 122 -3.10 6.54 -6.90
C ALA A 122 -4.23 7.34 -7.58
N HIS A 123 -5.27 6.63 -8.00
CA HIS A 123 -6.39 7.21 -8.74
C HIS A 123 -7.70 6.75 -8.11
N ASN A 124 -8.70 7.63 -8.11
CA ASN A 124 -10.07 7.32 -7.74
C ASN A 124 -10.99 7.80 -8.86
N GLY A 125 -11.57 6.86 -9.58
CA GLY A 125 -12.40 7.14 -10.74
C GLY A 125 -12.29 6.02 -11.78
N ILE A 126 -12.97 6.25 -12.90
CA ILE A 126 -12.85 5.46 -14.12
C ILE A 126 -12.32 6.43 -15.18
N VAL A 127 -11.35 5.97 -15.96
CA VAL A 127 -10.87 6.70 -17.14
C VAL A 127 -11.54 6.06 -18.35
N ASP A 128 -12.40 6.81 -19.02
CA ASP A 128 -13.01 6.44 -20.30
C ASP A 128 -12.26 7.15 -21.44
N TYR A 129 -12.19 6.55 -22.63
CA TYR A 129 -11.39 7.03 -23.77
C TYR A 129 -12.22 7.21 -25.04
#